data_AF-A0A2M6W7A4-F1
#
_entry.id   AF-A0A2M6W7A4-F1
#
_cell.length_a   1.000
_cell.length_b   1.000
_cell.length_c   1.000
_cell.angle_alpha   90.00
_cell.angle_beta   90.00
_cell.angle_gamma   90.00
#
_symmetry.space_group_name_H-M   'P 1'
#
loop_
_entity.id
_entity.type
_entity.pdbx_description
1 polymer ?
#
loop_
_entity_poly.entity_id
_entity_poly.type
_entity_poly.pdbx_seq_one_letter_code
_entity_poly.pdbx_strand_id
1 'polypeptide(L)'
;MKFLRVKILICLLVSLFLVASVKAEECDPLYQSCEGQSVESAEQELQDILGESQSVQEPSTQAEVYEFKNIKKQAASLNPLNISGPSDLFANAINLMMAFIGSIAILLYIYAGFLWMSAAGNSERVGKAKTILIWTTLGAVAMGASYMIVKTVLEKVG
;
A
#
# COMPACT_ATOMS: atom_id res chain seq x y z
N MET A 1 36.57 11.37 -16.34
CA MET A 1 36.35 9.91 -16.18
C MET A 1 35.88 9.48 -14.78
N LYS A 2 36.34 10.10 -13.68
CA LYS A 2 35.97 9.71 -12.30
C LYS A 2 34.47 9.92 -11.97
N PHE A 3 33.85 11.01 -12.45
CA PHE A 3 32.43 11.31 -12.24
C PHE A 3 31.45 10.34 -12.94
N LEU A 4 31.88 9.69 -14.02
CA LEU A 4 31.03 8.77 -14.77
C LEU A 4 30.89 7.43 -14.03
N ARG A 5 31.97 6.96 -13.41
CA ARG A 5 31.97 5.73 -12.60
C ARG A 5 31.16 5.89 -11.31
N VAL A 6 31.21 7.05 -10.67
CA VAL A 6 30.44 7.36 -9.46
C VAL A 6 28.94 7.44 -9.76
N LYS A 7 28.54 8.08 -10.88
CA LYS A 7 27.13 8.13 -11.31
C LYS A 7 26.57 6.75 -11.66
N ILE A 8 27.36 5.90 -12.31
CA ILE A 8 26.97 4.52 -12.63
C ILE A 8 26.85 3.66 -11.37
N LEU A 9 27.76 3.82 -10.40
CA LEU A 9 27.71 3.08 -9.14
C LEU A 9 26.53 3.50 -8.26
N ILE A 10 26.23 4.79 -8.17
CA ILE A 10 25.05 5.31 -7.46
C ILE A 10 23.77 4.89 -8.16
N CYS A 11 23.73 4.91 -9.49
CA CYS A 11 22.58 4.44 -10.26
C CYS A 11 22.37 2.94 -10.06
N LEU A 12 23.43 2.13 -10.01
CA LEU A 12 23.32 0.69 -9.74
C LEU A 12 22.94 0.40 -8.30
N LEU A 13 23.47 1.12 -7.30
CA LEU A 13 23.10 0.92 -5.90
C LEU A 13 21.65 1.36 -5.64
N VAL A 14 21.22 2.47 -6.23
CA VAL A 14 19.83 2.94 -6.14
C VAL A 14 18.89 2.00 -6.90
N SER A 15 19.26 1.52 -8.09
CA SER A 15 18.46 0.52 -8.82
C SER A 15 18.42 -0.84 -8.11
N LEU A 16 19.51 -1.30 -7.50
CA LEU A 16 19.54 -2.56 -6.75
C LEU A 16 18.72 -2.43 -5.46
N PHE A 17 18.77 -1.28 -4.80
CA PHE A 17 17.95 -0.98 -3.62
C PHE A 17 16.47 -0.82 -3.97
N LEU A 18 16.13 -0.14 -5.08
CA LEU A 18 14.77 -0.10 -5.62
C LEU A 18 14.25 -1.49 -5.97
N VAL A 19 15.04 -2.29 -6.69
CA VAL A 19 14.63 -3.63 -7.14
C VAL A 19 14.47 -4.58 -5.95
N ALA A 20 15.29 -4.42 -4.90
CA ALA A 20 15.10 -5.12 -3.63
C ALA A 20 13.83 -4.67 -2.90
N SER A 21 13.48 -3.38 -2.93
CA SER A 21 12.23 -2.85 -2.33
C SER A 21 10.97 -3.19 -3.14
N VAL A 22 11.05 -3.28 -4.46
CA VAL A 22 9.92 -3.62 -5.36
C VAL A 22 9.60 -5.10 -5.38
N LYS A 23 10.53 -5.99 -4.96
CA LYS A 23 10.24 -7.44 -4.87
C LYS A 23 9.28 -7.81 -3.72
N ALA A 24 8.85 -6.85 -2.91
CA ALA A 24 7.91 -7.05 -1.80
C ALA A 24 6.46 -6.65 -2.13
N GLU A 25 6.15 -6.32 -3.38
CA GLU A 25 4.81 -5.90 -3.81
C GLU A 25 4.30 -6.83 -4.93
N GLU A 26 4.17 -8.12 -4.62
CA GLU A 26 3.17 -8.98 -5.27
C GLU A 26 2.09 -9.28 -4.20
N CYS A 27 1.16 -8.35 -4.08
CA CYS A 27 -0.15 -8.52 -3.47
C CYS A 27 -1.10 -7.53 -4.16
N ASP A 28 -1.46 -7.84 -5.40
CA ASP A 28 -2.61 -7.28 -6.10
C ASP A 28 -3.68 -8.40 -6.21
N PRO A 29 -4.97 -8.12 -6.44
CA PRO A 29 -5.78 -6.93 -6.17
C PRO A 29 -7.15 -7.37 -5.60
N LEU A 30 -7.19 -8.25 -4.60
CA LEU A 30 -8.47 -8.64 -4.00
C LEU A 30 -8.24 -8.90 -2.52
N TYR A 31 -8.46 -7.84 -1.74
CA TYR A 31 -8.58 -7.90 -0.29
C TYR A 31 -9.44 -9.11 0.10
N GLN A 32 -8.76 -10.20 0.49
CA GLN A 32 -8.96 -10.88 1.76
C GLN A 32 -7.84 -11.94 1.94
N SER A 33 -6.73 -11.59 2.61
CA SER A 33 -5.74 -12.56 3.15
C SER A 33 -4.95 -13.36 2.07
N CYS A 34 -3.74 -13.91 2.20
CA CYS A 34 -2.81 -14.34 3.26
C CYS A 34 -1.37 -14.03 2.74
N GLU A 35 -0.26 -14.03 3.49
CA GLU A 35 0.19 -15.00 4.49
C GLU A 35 1.44 -14.43 5.20
N GLY A 36 1.43 -14.49 6.53
CA GLY A 36 2.53 -14.07 7.39
C GLY A 36 2.13 -14.17 8.85
N GLN A 37 2.23 -15.40 9.41
CA GLN A 37 2.10 -15.74 10.84
C GLN A 37 0.72 -15.59 11.51
N SER A 38 -0.25 -16.38 11.07
CA SER A 38 -1.08 -17.17 11.99
C SER A 38 -0.59 -18.62 11.76
N VAL A 39 -0.18 -19.43 12.73
CA VAL A 39 -1.01 -20.23 13.64
C VAL A 39 -0.09 -20.90 14.68
N GLU A 40 0.57 -20.15 15.58
CA GLU A 40 1.30 -20.76 16.72
C GLU A 40 1.02 -20.10 18.08
N SER A 41 0.22 -19.03 18.12
CA SER A 41 -0.17 -18.34 19.37
C SER A 41 -1.64 -18.50 19.76
N ALA A 42 -2.39 -19.37 19.09
CA ALA A 42 -3.83 -19.56 19.31
C ALA A 42 -4.20 -20.77 20.20
N GLU A 43 -3.28 -21.24 21.07
CA GLU A 43 -3.61 -22.24 22.12
C GLU A 43 -3.55 -21.70 23.56
N GLN A 44 -3.30 -20.40 23.79
CA GLN A 44 -3.18 -19.87 25.16
C GLN A 44 -4.25 -18.86 25.59
N GLU A 45 -5.22 -18.51 24.73
CA GLU A 45 -6.38 -17.68 25.10
C GLU A 45 -7.68 -18.48 25.34
N LEU A 46 -7.68 -19.79 25.07
CA LEU A 46 -8.90 -20.62 25.12
C LEU A 46 -9.19 -21.21 26.51
N GLN A 47 -8.74 -20.60 27.61
CA GLN A 47 -9.08 -21.08 28.96
C GLN A 47 -9.60 -20.04 29.96
N ASP A 48 -9.70 -18.74 29.66
CA ASP A 48 -10.09 -17.78 30.72
C ASP A 48 -11.43 -17.04 30.56
N ILE A 49 -12.27 -17.34 29.57
CA ILE A 49 -13.66 -16.83 29.58
C ILE A 49 -14.68 -17.90 29.16
N LEU A 50 -14.62 -19.06 29.84
CA LEU A 50 -15.84 -19.83 30.13
C LEU A 50 -16.38 -19.40 31.49
N GLY A 51 -17.31 -18.44 31.51
CA GLY A 51 -18.09 -18.18 32.73
C GLY A 51 -18.72 -16.80 32.88
N GLU A 52 -19.69 -16.43 32.02
CA GLU A 52 -21.04 -16.01 32.45
C GLU A 52 -21.90 -15.83 31.19
N SER A 53 -22.98 -16.59 31.15
CA SER A 53 -24.13 -16.53 30.25
C SER A 53 -24.61 -15.12 29.91
N GLN A 54 -24.98 -14.87 28.63
CA GLN A 54 -26.39 -14.84 28.21
C GLN A 54 -26.51 -15.03 26.68
N SER A 55 -27.13 -16.15 26.30
CA SER A 55 -27.94 -16.39 25.10
C SER A 55 -27.89 -15.35 23.97
N VAL A 56 -27.31 -15.74 22.83
CA VAL A 56 -27.88 -15.37 21.53
C VAL A 56 -28.50 -16.63 20.97
N GLN A 57 -29.84 -16.65 20.96
CA GLN A 57 -30.64 -17.62 20.23
C GLN A 57 -30.02 -17.87 18.84
N GLU A 58 -29.77 -19.12 18.51
CA GLU A 58 -29.68 -19.56 17.12
C GLU A 58 -31.08 -19.34 16.50
N PRO A 59 -31.25 -18.43 15.52
CA PRO A 59 -32.58 -18.14 14.99
C PRO A 59 -33.06 -19.30 14.14
N SER A 60 -34.07 -20.01 14.65
CA SER A 60 -34.71 -21.20 14.07
C SER A 60 -35.64 -20.92 12.87
N THR A 61 -35.41 -19.86 12.11
CA THR A 61 -36.26 -19.52 10.96
C THR A 61 -35.39 -19.05 9.80
N GLN A 62 -35.28 -19.88 8.75
CA GLN A 62 -34.52 -19.50 7.55
C GLN A 62 -35.05 -18.19 6.93
N ALA A 63 -36.34 -17.84 7.09
CA ALA A 63 -36.92 -16.60 6.61
C ALA A 63 -36.34 -15.31 7.25
N GLU A 64 -35.97 -15.32 8.54
CA GLU A 64 -35.45 -14.12 9.24
C GLU A 64 -33.94 -13.90 9.02
N VAL A 65 -33.17 -14.99 8.82
CA VAL A 65 -31.74 -14.92 8.51
C VAL A 65 -31.50 -14.27 7.13
N TYR A 66 -32.40 -14.46 6.17
CA TYR A 66 -32.34 -13.77 4.88
C TYR A 66 -32.62 -12.26 5.01
N GLU A 67 -33.51 -11.85 5.92
CA GLU A 67 -33.78 -10.43 6.16
C GLU A 67 -32.58 -9.74 6.82
N PHE A 68 -31.97 -10.34 7.86
CA PHE A 68 -30.81 -9.76 8.54
C PHE A 68 -29.56 -9.69 7.64
N LYS A 69 -29.40 -10.63 6.69
CA LYS A 69 -28.34 -10.60 5.67
C LYS A 69 -28.54 -9.45 4.68
N ASN A 70 -29.78 -9.16 4.29
CA ASN A 70 -30.13 -8.02 3.44
C ASN A 70 -29.90 -6.69 4.17
N ILE A 71 -30.24 -6.63 5.46
CA ILE A 71 -30.01 -5.46 6.31
C ILE A 71 -28.52 -5.21 6.55
N LYS A 72 -27.70 -6.25 6.78
CA LYS A 72 -26.23 -6.09 6.83
C LYS A 72 -25.65 -5.61 5.50
N LYS A 73 -26.18 -6.07 4.36
CA LYS A 73 -25.79 -5.59 3.03
C LYS A 73 -26.14 -4.12 2.82
N GLN A 74 -27.30 -3.69 3.31
CA GLN A 74 -27.72 -2.28 3.31
C GLN A 74 -26.89 -1.43 4.28
N ALA A 75 -26.57 -1.93 5.48
CA ALA A 75 -25.69 -1.25 6.42
C ALA A 75 -24.26 -1.10 5.87
N ALA A 76 -23.76 -2.10 5.13
CA ALA A 76 -22.49 -2.02 4.42
C ALA A 76 -22.51 -0.95 3.30
N SER A 77 -23.66 -0.70 2.65
CA SER A 77 -23.78 0.37 1.65
C SER A 77 -23.89 1.77 2.27
N LEU A 78 -24.21 1.89 3.55
CA LEU A 78 -24.26 3.16 4.28
C LEU A 78 -22.87 3.61 4.75
N ASN A 79 -21.88 2.70 4.78
CA ASN A 79 -20.50 3.03 5.09
C ASN A 79 -19.58 2.67 3.91
N PRO A 80 -19.73 3.34 2.75
CA PRO A 80 -18.90 3.08 1.57
C PRO A 80 -17.41 3.38 1.79
N LEU A 81 -17.06 4.05 2.89
CA LEU A 81 -15.70 4.36 3.30
C LEU A 81 -15.16 3.42 4.40
N ASN A 82 -15.97 2.46 4.87
CA ASN A 82 -15.65 1.48 5.91
C ASN A 82 -14.98 2.08 7.17
N ILE A 83 -15.53 3.17 7.67
CA ILE A 83 -15.00 3.86 8.85
C ILE A 83 -15.68 3.32 10.11
N SER A 84 -14.97 2.53 10.92
CA SER A 84 -15.45 2.02 12.22
C SER A 84 -14.71 2.66 13.39
N GLY A 85 -13.53 3.23 13.16
CA GLY A 85 -12.76 3.99 14.13
C GLY A 85 -11.93 5.14 13.53
N PRO A 86 -11.28 5.96 14.38
CA PRO A 86 -10.43 7.06 13.92
C PRO A 86 -9.21 6.58 13.11
N SER A 87 -8.73 5.35 13.34
CA SER A 87 -7.66 4.72 12.55
C SER A 87 -8.06 4.50 11.08
N ASP A 88 -9.31 4.13 10.84
CA ASP A 88 -9.80 3.83 9.49
C ASP A 88 -9.92 5.09 8.62
N LEU A 89 -10.22 6.23 9.26
CA LEU A 89 -10.20 7.55 8.59
C LEU A 89 -8.83 7.84 7.99
N PHE A 90 -7.76 7.62 8.76
CA PHE A 90 -6.40 7.86 8.28
C PHE A 90 -6.00 6.84 7.22
N ALA A 91 -6.31 5.56 7.42
CA ALA A 91 -5.98 4.52 6.45
C ALA A 91 -6.63 4.79 5.07
N ASN A 92 -7.92 5.13 5.06
CA ASN A 92 -8.64 5.44 3.83
C ASN A 92 -8.14 6.74 3.18
N ALA A 93 -7.86 7.77 3.98
CA ALA A 93 -7.30 9.04 3.48
C ALA A 93 -5.92 8.84 2.83
N ILE A 94 -5.04 8.04 3.46
CA ILE A 94 -3.72 7.72 2.92
C ILE A 94 -3.86 6.92 1.62
N ASN A 95 -4.70 5.90 1.58
CA ASN A 95 -4.93 5.10 0.36
C ASN A 95 -5.41 5.95 -0.81
N LEU A 96 -6.35 6.88 -0.56
CA LEU A 96 -6.82 7.80 -1.59
C LEU A 96 -5.68 8.70 -2.09
N MET A 97 -4.93 9.33 -1.17
CA MET A 97 -3.80 10.20 -1.55
C MET A 97 -2.71 9.43 -2.31
N MET A 98 -2.39 8.21 -1.89
CA MET A 98 -1.35 7.37 -2.50
C MET A 98 -1.67 7.07 -3.96
N ALA A 99 -2.94 6.75 -4.27
CA ALA A 99 -3.40 6.50 -5.64
C ALA A 99 -3.27 7.74 -6.53
N PHE A 100 -3.64 8.92 -6.03
CA PHE A 100 -3.49 10.18 -6.76
C PHE A 100 -2.02 10.51 -7.06
N ILE A 101 -1.16 10.35 -6.07
CA ILE A 101 0.27 10.66 -6.18
C ILE A 101 0.99 9.69 -7.12
N GLY A 102 0.70 8.39 -7.01
CA GLY A 102 1.25 7.37 -7.91
C GLY A 102 0.87 7.62 -9.37
N SER A 103 -0.38 7.99 -9.63
CA SER A 103 -0.85 8.37 -10.97
C SER A 103 -0.08 9.56 -11.56
N ILE A 104 0.12 10.62 -10.76
CA ILE A 104 0.89 11.80 -11.16
C ILE A 104 2.36 11.44 -11.43
N ALA A 105 2.94 10.54 -10.64
CA ALA A 105 4.33 10.10 -10.83
C ALA A 105 4.53 9.44 -12.21
N ILE A 106 3.59 8.61 -12.65
CA ILE A 106 3.63 7.97 -13.99
C ILE A 106 3.59 9.02 -15.10
N LEU A 107 2.71 10.03 -14.98
CA LEU A 107 2.63 11.15 -15.93
C LEU A 107 3.97 11.90 -16.03
N LEU A 108 4.64 12.15 -14.91
CA LEU A 108 5.95 12.80 -14.89
C LEU A 108 7.05 11.96 -15.54
N TYR A 109 7.02 10.63 -15.35
CA TYR A 109 7.97 9.73 -16.02
C TYR A 109 7.82 9.78 -17.54
N ILE A 110 6.59 9.74 -18.06
CA ILE A 110 6.32 9.84 -19.50
C ILE A 110 6.80 11.19 -20.03
N TYR A 111 6.48 12.29 -19.33
CA TYR A 111 6.91 13.63 -19.72
C TYR A 111 8.44 13.76 -19.77
N ALA A 112 9.13 13.26 -18.75
CA ALA A 112 10.59 13.29 -18.69
C ALA A 112 11.24 12.43 -19.78
N GLY A 113 10.65 11.25 -20.06
CA GLY A 113 11.08 10.37 -21.15
C GLY A 113 10.94 11.05 -22.52
N PHE A 114 9.79 11.69 -22.78
CA PHE A 114 9.56 12.41 -24.02
C PHE A 114 10.49 13.62 -24.17
N LEU A 115 10.75 14.35 -23.08
CA LEU A 115 11.70 15.46 -23.05
C LEU A 115 13.13 15.00 -23.35
N TRP A 116 13.50 13.80 -22.92
CA TRP A 116 14.82 13.22 -23.19
C TRP A 116 14.95 12.78 -24.66
N MET A 117 13.93 12.12 -25.22
CA MET A 117 13.93 11.67 -26.62
C MET A 117 13.86 12.85 -27.61
N SER A 118 13.10 13.90 -27.29
CA SER A 118 12.98 15.10 -28.15
C SER A 118 14.16 16.07 -28.06
N ALA A 119 15.17 15.79 -27.23
CA ALA A 119 16.27 16.71 -26.98
C ALA A 119 17.21 16.90 -28.18
N ALA A 120 17.25 15.97 -29.15
CA ALA A 120 18.04 16.06 -30.40
C ALA A 120 19.50 16.58 -30.23
N GLY A 121 20.14 16.31 -29.09
CA GLY A 121 21.50 16.77 -28.78
C GLY A 121 21.62 18.12 -28.04
N ASN A 122 20.51 18.83 -27.79
CA ASN A 122 20.49 20.02 -26.95
C ASN A 122 20.76 19.64 -25.48
N SER A 123 21.96 20.01 -24.99
CA SER A 123 22.43 19.73 -23.63
C SER A 123 21.49 20.25 -22.53
N GLU A 124 20.78 21.35 -22.77
CA GLU A 124 19.85 21.94 -21.80
C GLU A 124 18.61 21.07 -21.61
N ARG A 125 18.04 20.56 -22.71
CA ARG A 125 16.86 19.66 -22.70
C ARG A 125 17.19 18.33 -22.03
N VAL A 126 18.38 17.78 -22.34
CA VAL A 126 18.88 16.55 -21.70
C VAL A 126 19.10 16.76 -20.19
N GLY A 127 19.67 17.91 -19.81
CA GLY A 127 19.87 18.27 -18.41
C GLY A 127 18.56 18.33 -17.63
N LYS A 128 17.55 19.04 -18.17
CA LYS A 128 16.22 19.15 -17.57
C LYS A 128 15.54 17.78 -17.42
N ALA A 129 15.57 16.95 -18.46
CA ALA A 129 14.97 15.62 -18.41
C ALA A 129 15.60 14.73 -17.32
N LYS A 130 16.94 14.74 -17.20
CA LYS A 130 17.65 14.00 -16.16
C LYS A 130 17.32 14.49 -14.75
N THR A 131 17.24 15.80 -14.56
CA THR A 131 16.85 16.37 -13.27
C THR A 131 15.46 15.89 -12.89
N ILE A 132 14.47 16.01 -13.78
CA ILE A 132 13.11 15.54 -13.52
C ILE A 132 13.11 14.05 -13.15
N LEU A 133 13.80 13.20 -13.91
CA LEU A 133 13.88 11.77 -13.60
C LEU A 133 14.47 11.51 -12.21
N ILE A 134 15.57 12.16 -11.84
CA ILE A 134 16.22 11.96 -10.54
C ILE A 134 15.28 12.35 -9.39
N TRP A 135 14.61 13.50 -9.49
CA TRP A 135 13.69 13.97 -8.46
C TRP A 135 12.44 13.10 -8.37
N THR A 136 11.86 12.70 -9.50
CA THR A 136 10.71 11.79 -9.55
C THR A 136 11.06 10.41 -8.96
N THR A 137 12.22 9.85 -9.29
CA THR A 137 12.67 8.57 -8.73
C THR A 137 12.92 8.68 -7.23
N LEU A 138 13.55 9.76 -6.76
CA LEU A 138 13.78 9.95 -5.32
C LEU A 138 12.46 10.03 -4.53
N GLY A 139 11.44 10.71 -5.08
CA GLY A 139 10.11 10.75 -4.50
C GLY A 139 9.43 9.38 -4.46
N ALA A 140 9.47 8.63 -5.56
CA ALA A 140 8.91 7.28 -5.64
C ALA A 140 9.54 6.32 -4.62
N VAL A 141 10.87 6.40 -4.44
CA VAL A 141 11.61 5.60 -3.44
C VAL A 141 11.21 5.97 -2.02
N ALA A 142 11.13 7.27 -1.72
CA ALA A 142 10.77 7.73 -0.39
C ALA A 142 9.35 7.28 0.00
N MET A 143 8.41 7.30 -0.94
CA MET A 143 7.05 6.79 -0.73
C MET A 143 7.03 5.29 -0.44
N GLY A 144 7.73 4.49 -1.25
CA GLY A 144 7.84 3.04 -1.03
C GLY A 144 8.52 2.69 0.30
N ALA A 145 9.59 3.40 0.66
CA ALA A 145 10.29 3.21 1.93
C ALA A 145 9.40 3.52 3.15
N SER A 146 8.60 4.59 3.08
CA SER A 146 7.67 4.94 4.15
C SER A 146 6.62 3.85 4.37
N TYR A 147 6.07 3.27 3.30
CA TYR A 147 5.06 2.22 3.40
C TYR A 147 5.61 0.95 4.07
N MET A 148 6.83 0.55 3.69
CA MET A 148 7.52 -0.59 4.31
C MET A 148 7.70 -0.40 5.82
N ILE A 149 8.15 0.78 6.26
CA ILE A 149 8.36 1.08 7.67
C ILE A 149 7.03 0.98 8.45
N VAL A 150 5.96 1.58 7.94
CA VAL A 150 4.64 1.54 8.60
C VAL A 150 4.16 0.11 8.78
N LYS A 151 4.27 -0.75 7.75
CA LYS A 151 3.90 -2.16 7.87
C LYS A 151 4.71 -2.90 8.94
N THR A 152 6.03 -2.73 8.94
CA THR A 152 6.89 -3.41 9.94
C THR A 152 6.59 -2.98 11.37
N VAL A 153 6.21 -1.72 11.59
CA VAL A 153 5.88 -1.22 12.93
C VAL A 153 4.53 -1.77 13.40
N LEU A 154 3.52 -1.83 12.50
CA LEU A 154 2.21 -2.37 12.83
C LEU A 154 2.27 -3.87 13.16
N GLU A 155 3.06 -4.65 12.42
CA GLU A 155 3.28 -6.09 12.69
C GLU A 155 4.04 -6.36 14.00
N LYS A 156 4.86 -5.41 14.46
CA LYS A 156 5.61 -5.53 15.72
C LYS A 156 4.81 -5.12 16.95
N VAL A 157 3.72 -4.37 16.78
CA VAL A 157 2.94 -3.75 17.86
C VAL A 157 1.62 -4.50 18.13
N GLY A 158 1.06 -5.15 17.12
CA GLY A 158 -0.06 -6.10 17.27
C GLY A 158 0.43 -7.53 17.33
#